data_AF-A0A564Z881-F1
#
_entry.id   AF-A0A564Z881-F1
#
_cell.length_a   1.000
_cell.length_b   1.000
_cell.length_c   1.000
_cell.angle_alpha   90.00
_cell.angle_beta   90.00
_cell.angle_gamma   90.00
#
_symmetry.space_group_name_H-M   'P 1'
#
loop_
_entity.id
_entity.type
_entity.pdbx_description
1 polymer ?
#
loop_
_entity_poly.entity_id
_entity_poly.type
_entity_poly.pdbx_seq_one_letter_code
_entity_poly.pdbx_strand_id
1 'polypeptide(L)'
;MHQQLEKQRILAFLNRPAGQQLFRLRGSYDRYLYMDILPSPGGFIELLIPTNPRVNAKWNLVGRGILPRHFRLVFRFEVASMTQGFIACVFLITKRLGLEMPSELIQFDPNFYQQLPSLTSVNLSNLFPTLNVAARYTFLSIIAFTFHF
;
A
#
# COMPACT_ATOMS: atom_id res chain seq x y z
N MET A 1 8.84 -2.61 20.48
CA MET A 1 8.79 -4.08 20.32
C MET A 1 7.78 -4.51 19.26
N HIS A 2 6.54 -4.01 19.30
CA HIS A 2 5.46 -4.38 18.36
C HIS A 2 5.78 -4.09 16.87
N GLN A 3 6.27 -2.88 16.54
CA GLN A 3 6.57 -2.49 15.15
C GLN A 3 7.65 -3.36 14.48
N GLN A 4 8.66 -3.82 15.23
CA GLN A 4 9.71 -4.67 14.67
C GLN A 4 9.16 -6.05 14.30
N LEU A 5 8.27 -6.61 15.12
CA LEU A 5 7.59 -7.88 14.84
C LEU A 5 6.67 -7.75 13.62
N GLU A 6 5.90 -6.66 13.53
CA GLU A 6 5.06 -6.39 12.37
C GLU A 6 5.88 -6.26 11.08
N LYS A 7 7.01 -5.55 11.13
CA LYS A 7 7.92 -5.43 9.99
C LYS A 7 8.51 -6.78 9.58
N GLN A 8 8.93 -7.60 10.54
CA GLN A 8 9.43 -8.95 10.27
C GLN A 8 8.36 -9.83 9.60
N ARG A 9 7.11 -9.75 10.06
CA ARG A 9 5.98 -10.45 9.44
C ARG A 9 5.76 -10.01 7.98
N ILE A 10 5.86 -8.71 7.69
CA ILE A 10 5.75 -8.18 6.33
C ILE A 10 6.91 -8.65 5.46
N LEU A 11 8.15 -8.57 5.95
CA LEU A 11 9.33 -9.07 5.24
C LEU A 11 9.22 -10.58 4.94
N ALA A 12 8.72 -11.36 5.89
CA ALA A 12 8.49 -12.79 5.70
C ALA A 12 7.48 -13.04 4.57
N PHE A 13 6.39 -12.25 4.48
CA PHE A 13 5.46 -12.33 3.35
C PHE A 13 6.10 -11.93 2.03
N LEU A 14 6.89 -10.85 1.98
CA LEU A 14 7.55 -10.38 0.76
C LEU A 14 8.54 -11.39 0.17
N ASN A 15 9.07 -12.30 1.01
CA ASN A 15 9.94 -13.38 0.58
C ASN A 15 9.18 -14.64 0.10
N ARG A 16 7.85 -14.68 0.20
CA ARG A 16 7.03 -15.78 -0.33
C ARG A 16 6.69 -15.55 -1.81
N PRO A 17 6.31 -16.60 -2.57
CA PRO A 17 5.93 -16.47 -3.97
C PRO A 17 4.89 -15.38 -4.24
N ALA A 18 3.80 -15.33 -3.46
CA ALA A 18 2.77 -14.29 -3.62
C ALA A 18 3.31 -12.86 -3.41
N GLY A 19 4.22 -12.68 -2.45
CA GLY A 19 4.90 -11.41 -2.22
C GLY A 19 5.81 -11.02 -3.38
N GLN A 20 6.62 -11.96 -3.88
CA GLN A 20 7.55 -11.74 -4.99
C GLN A 20 6.86 -11.52 -6.34
N GLN A 21 5.64 -12.03 -6.52
CA GLN A 21 4.82 -11.76 -7.69
C GLN A 21 4.31 -10.31 -7.73
N LEU A 22 4.00 -9.74 -6.57
CA LEU A 22 3.45 -8.39 -6.45
C LEU A 22 4.53 -7.32 -6.25
N PHE A 23 5.66 -7.70 -5.64
CA PHE A 23 6.65 -6.75 -5.16
C PHE A 23 8.08 -7.17 -5.48
N ARG A 24 8.91 -6.17 -5.73
CA ARG A 24 10.37 -6.30 -5.70
C ARG A 24 10.92 -5.45 -4.57
N LEU A 25 11.40 -6.08 -3.51
CA LEU A 25 12.06 -5.38 -2.42
C LEU A 25 13.33 -4.69 -2.92
N ARG A 26 13.47 -3.40 -2.59
CA ARG A 26 14.60 -2.56 -3.02
C ARG A 26 15.48 -2.13 -1.85
N GLY A 27 14.88 -1.92 -0.69
CA GLY A 27 15.60 -1.56 0.52
C GLY A 27 14.81 -1.91 1.77
N SER A 28 15.51 -2.39 2.79
CA SER A 28 14.97 -2.65 4.12
C SER A 28 16.01 -2.22 5.16
N TYR A 29 15.75 -1.08 5.79
CA TYR A 29 16.56 -0.53 6.89
C TYR A 29 15.68 -0.44 8.13
N ASP A 30 16.26 -0.32 9.32
CA ASP A 30 15.52 -0.35 10.61
C ASP A 30 14.19 0.41 10.58
N ARG A 31 14.21 1.61 10.02
CA ARG A 31 13.07 2.54 10.00
C ARG A 31 12.47 2.81 8.63
N TYR A 32 12.85 2.05 7.61
CA TYR A 32 12.40 2.28 6.25
C TYR A 32 12.29 0.99 5.45
N LEU A 33 11.21 0.86 4.68
CA LEU A 33 11.03 -0.21 3.71
C LEU A 33 10.67 0.40 2.36
N TYR A 34 11.30 -0.06 1.29
CA TYR A 34 11.03 0.39 -0.06
C TYR A 34 10.94 -0.78 -1.03
N MET A 35 9.87 -0.82 -1.81
CA MET A 35 9.61 -1.88 -2.77
C MET A 35 8.92 -1.35 -4.03
N ASP A 36 9.34 -1.84 -5.19
CA ASP A 36 8.61 -1.58 -6.44
C ASP A 36 7.40 -2.53 -6.53
N ILE A 37 6.34 -2.06 -7.18
CA ILE A 37 5.13 -2.84 -7.49
C ILE A 37 5.29 -3.45 -8.88
N LEU A 38 4.95 -4.73 -9.01
CA LEU A 38 5.02 -5.50 -10.25
C LEU A 38 3.62 -5.75 -10.84
N PRO A 39 3.50 -5.90 -12.18
CA PRO A 39 4.54 -5.71 -13.19
C PRO A 39 4.90 -4.22 -13.39
N SER A 40 6.11 -3.94 -13.89
CA SER A 40 6.58 -2.57 -14.14
C SER A 40 5.93 -1.97 -15.39
N PRO A 41 5.50 -0.69 -15.42
CA PRO A 41 5.61 0.32 -14.35
C PRO A 41 4.42 0.28 -13.37
N GLY A 42 4.55 -0.49 -12.28
CA GLY A 42 3.50 -0.65 -11.27
C GLY A 42 3.44 0.48 -10.24
N GLY A 43 4.56 1.18 -10.00
CA GLY A 43 4.70 2.13 -8.91
C GLY A 43 5.67 1.63 -7.84
N PHE A 44 5.61 2.21 -6.65
CA PHE A 44 6.36 1.78 -5.49
C PHE A 44 5.57 1.98 -4.20
N ILE A 45 5.99 1.26 -3.16
CA ILE A 45 5.55 1.44 -1.79
C ILE A 45 6.75 1.83 -0.93
N GLU A 46 6.54 2.78 -0.02
CA GLU A 46 7.47 3.10 1.06
C GLU A 46 6.79 2.96 2.41
N LEU A 47 7.47 2.37 3.40
CA LEU A 47 7.14 2.49 4.82
C LEU A 47 8.20 3.38 5.46
N LEU A 48 7.77 4.40 6.20
CA LEU A 48 8.60 5.23 7.06
C LEU A 48 8.18 5.04 8.52
N ILE A 49 9.13 4.64 9.36
CA ILE A 49 8.96 4.51 10.81
C ILE A 49 9.72 5.68 11.47
N PRO A 50 9.04 6.69 12.01
CA PRO A 50 9.71 7.87 12.56
C PRO A 50 10.54 7.56 13.81
N THR A 51 11.52 8.43 14.08
CA THR A 51 12.33 8.36 15.30
C THR A 51 11.62 8.92 16.52
N ASN A 52 10.75 9.90 16.31
CA ASN A 52 9.96 10.53 17.35
C ASN A 52 8.68 9.70 17.60
N PRO A 53 8.46 9.19 18.82
CA PRO A 53 7.27 8.39 19.14
C PRO A 53 5.96 9.18 19.03
N ARG A 54 6.00 10.51 18.99
CA ARG A 54 4.81 11.36 18.74
C ARG A 54 4.42 11.44 17.26
N VAL A 55 5.26 10.93 16.37
CA VAL A 55 4.97 10.88 14.95
C VAL A 55 4.59 9.46 14.60
N ASN A 56 3.53 9.32 13.83
CA ASN A 56 3.00 8.01 13.44
C ASN A 56 3.80 7.44 12.26
N ALA A 57 3.94 6.11 12.20
CA ALA A 57 4.47 5.44 11.02
C ALA A 57 3.58 5.68 9.80
N LYS A 58 4.18 5.67 8.62
CA LYS A 58 3.46 5.99 7.37
C LYS A 58 3.81 5.04 6.25
N TRP A 59 2.79 4.56 5.55
CA TRP A 59 2.97 3.97 4.23
C TRP A 59 2.66 4.99 3.17
N ASN A 60 3.47 5.04 2.12
CA ASN A 60 3.23 5.76 0.88
C ASN A 60 3.10 4.75 -0.25
N LEU A 61 1.91 4.61 -0.83
CA LEU A 61 1.73 3.91 -2.12
C LEU A 61 1.77 4.95 -3.24
N VAL A 62 2.68 4.83 -4.20
CA VAL A 62 2.89 5.78 -5.29
C VAL A 62 2.86 5.09 -6.64
N GLY A 63 1.89 5.44 -7.50
CA GLY A 63 1.90 5.01 -8.91
C GLY A 63 3.00 5.72 -9.71
N ARG A 64 3.66 5.02 -10.65
CA ARG A 64 4.58 5.68 -11.60
C ARG A 64 3.76 6.31 -12.73
N GLY A 65 3.74 7.63 -12.80
CA GLY A 65 3.10 8.41 -13.88
C GLY A 65 3.85 9.72 -14.16
N ILE A 66 3.46 10.40 -15.24
CA ILE A 66 4.15 11.59 -15.78
C ILE A 66 3.67 12.88 -15.09
N LEU A 67 2.60 12.84 -14.30
CA LEU A 67 1.98 14.05 -13.76
C LEU A 67 2.81 14.71 -12.62
N PRO A 68 2.83 16.04 -12.56
CA PRO A 68 3.42 16.80 -11.46
C PRO A 68 2.84 16.45 -10.08
N ARG A 69 3.63 16.66 -9.02
CA ARG A 69 3.28 16.29 -7.63
C ARG A 69 1.96 16.87 -7.11
N HIS A 70 1.50 18.00 -7.64
CA HIS A 70 0.28 18.68 -7.19
C HIS A 70 -1.03 18.04 -7.69
N PHE A 71 -0.97 17.13 -8.67
CA PHE A 71 -2.13 16.35 -9.14
C PHE A 71 -2.27 14.98 -8.45
N ARG A 72 -1.49 14.73 -7.40
CA ARG A 72 -1.50 13.43 -6.70
C ARG A 72 -2.72 13.34 -5.81
N LEU A 73 -3.59 12.36 -6.07
CA LEU A 73 -4.68 12.03 -5.17
C LEU A 73 -4.12 11.43 -3.89
N VAL A 74 -4.45 12.03 -2.74
CA VAL A 74 -4.00 11.54 -1.44
C VAL A 74 -5.10 10.74 -0.76
N PHE A 75 -4.92 9.43 -0.64
CA PHE A 75 -5.81 8.58 0.17
C PHE A 75 -5.21 8.42 1.56
N ARG A 76 -6.02 8.59 2.60
CA ARG A 76 -5.60 8.34 3.98
C ARG A 76 -6.52 7.30 4.58
N PHE A 77 -5.91 6.22 5.06
CA PHE A 77 -6.62 5.28 5.92
C PHE A 77 -6.09 5.46 7.32
N GLU A 78 -7.02 5.55 8.26
CA GLU A 78 -6.74 5.38 9.68
C GLU A 78 -6.73 3.87 9.94
N VAL A 79 -5.59 3.40 10.42
CA VAL A 79 -5.30 1.97 10.57
C VAL A 79 -4.63 1.79 11.91
N ALA A 80 -4.86 0.66 12.59
CA ALA A 80 -4.39 0.46 13.95
C ALA A 80 -2.94 -0.06 14.03
N SER A 81 -2.41 -0.64 12.94
CA SER A 81 -1.10 -1.31 12.97
C SER A 81 -0.40 -1.27 11.62
N MET A 82 0.94 -1.33 11.60
CA MET A 82 1.71 -1.25 10.35
C MET A 82 1.28 -2.30 9.33
N THR A 83 0.88 -3.46 9.82
CA THR A 83 0.36 -4.57 9.03
C THR A 83 -0.97 -4.21 8.37
N GLN A 84 -1.91 -3.58 9.07
CA GLN A 84 -3.17 -3.14 8.45
C GLN A 84 -2.91 -2.17 7.30
N GLY A 85 -1.97 -1.24 7.44
CA GLY A 85 -1.62 -0.35 6.33
C GLY A 85 -0.94 -1.08 5.18
N PHE A 86 -0.12 -2.11 5.47
CA PHE A 86 0.39 -2.99 4.42
C PHE A 86 -0.73 -3.76 3.70
N ILE A 87 -1.66 -4.37 4.44
CA ILE A 87 -2.82 -5.08 3.89
C ILE A 87 -3.64 -4.15 2.99
N ALA A 88 -3.88 -2.91 3.43
CA ALA A 88 -4.61 -1.92 2.66
C ALA A 88 -3.87 -1.49 1.39
N CYS A 89 -2.54 -1.30 1.44
CA CYS A 89 -1.72 -1.08 0.25
C CYS A 89 -1.88 -2.23 -0.76
N VAL A 90 -1.76 -3.49 -0.30
CA VAL A 90 -1.87 -4.65 -1.19
C VAL A 90 -3.29 -4.78 -1.75
N PHE A 91 -4.33 -4.53 -0.95
CA PHE A 91 -5.71 -4.52 -1.41
C PHE A 91 -5.92 -3.55 -2.57
N LEU A 92 -5.39 -2.34 -2.47
CA LEU A 92 -5.55 -1.33 -3.53
C LEU A 92 -4.76 -1.70 -4.79
N ILE A 93 -3.60 -2.33 -4.62
CA ILE A 93 -2.80 -2.83 -5.75
C ILE A 93 -3.49 -3.99 -6.45
N THR A 94 -3.97 -4.99 -5.71
CA THR A 94 -4.62 -6.17 -6.29
C THR A 94 -5.91 -5.77 -7.00
N LYS A 95 -6.71 -4.88 -6.40
CA LYS A 95 -7.90 -4.31 -7.07
C LYS A 95 -7.54 -3.55 -8.36
N ARG A 96 -6.46 -2.76 -8.35
CA ARG A 96 -5.99 -2.05 -9.56
C ARG A 96 -5.53 -3.02 -10.65
N LEU A 97 -4.81 -4.07 -10.28
CA LEU A 97 -4.24 -5.03 -11.23
C LEU A 97 -5.26 -6.10 -11.68
N GLY A 98 -6.49 -6.07 -11.15
CA GLY A 98 -7.47 -7.14 -11.40
C GLY A 98 -7.04 -8.49 -10.83
N LEU A 99 -6.20 -8.48 -9.79
CA LEU A 99 -5.69 -9.67 -9.12
C LEU A 99 -6.49 -9.95 -7.85
N GLU A 100 -6.51 -11.22 -7.45
CA GLU A 100 -7.02 -11.60 -6.15
C GLU A 100 -6.04 -11.21 -5.04
N MET A 101 -6.59 -10.97 -3.85
CA MET A 101 -5.78 -10.72 -2.66
C MET A 101 -5.13 -12.03 -2.20
N PRO A 102 -3.81 -12.07 -1.94
CA PRO A 102 -3.15 -13.27 -1.41
C PRO A 102 -3.80 -13.73 -0.10
N SER A 103 -4.20 -15.00 -0.04
CA SER A 103 -4.94 -15.56 1.09
C SER A 103 -4.13 -15.53 2.40
N GLU A 104 -2.81 -15.69 2.30
CA GLU A 104 -1.91 -15.58 3.45
C GLU A 104 -1.90 -14.18 4.05
N LEU A 105 -2.14 -13.16 3.22
CA LEU A 105 -2.21 -11.78 3.68
C LEU A 105 -3.57 -11.44 4.29
N ILE A 106 -4.65 -12.05 3.78
CA ILE A 106 -5.98 -11.97 4.42
C ILE A 106 -5.91 -12.56 5.85
N GLN A 107 -5.17 -13.65 6.04
CA GLN A 107 -4.99 -14.28 7.34
C GLN A 107 -4.23 -13.43 8.36
N PHE A 108 -3.52 -12.38 7.94
CA PHE A 108 -2.84 -11.49 8.89
C PHE A 108 -3.83 -10.69 9.74
N ASP A 109 -4.97 -10.32 9.16
CA ASP A 109 -6.09 -9.65 9.83
C ASP A 109 -7.38 -9.78 8.99
N PRO A 110 -8.14 -10.90 9.14
CA PRO A 110 -9.34 -11.15 8.35
C PRO A 110 -10.45 -10.11 8.59
N ASN A 111 -10.57 -9.65 9.83
CA ASN A 111 -11.59 -8.67 10.23
C ASN A 111 -11.32 -7.32 9.54
N PHE A 112 -10.06 -6.87 9.55
CA PHE A 112 -9.69 -5.66 8.84
C PHE A 112 -9.88 -5.80 7.33
N TYR A 113 -9.53 -6.94 6.73
CA TYR A 113 -9.75 -7.18 5.30
C TYR A 113 -11.23 -7.05 4.90
N GLN A 114 -12.15 -7.54 5.72
CA GLN A 114 -13.59 -7.40 5.49
C GLN A 114 -14.09 -5.95 5.54
N GLN A 115 -13.39 -5.08 6.27
CA GLN A 115 -13.72 -3.64 6.38
C GLN A 115 -13.13 -2.81 5.23
N LEU A 116 -12.10 -3.29 4.52
CA LEU A 116 -11.44 -2.52 3.46
C LEU A 116 -12.40 -2.02 2.36
N PRO A 117 -13.36 -2.81 1.86
CA PRO A 117 -14.30 -2.32 0.85
C PRO A 117 -15.14 -1.12 1.31
N SER A 118 -15.54 -1.07 2.59
CA SER A 118 -16.32 0.06 3.12
C SER A 118 -15.44 1.27 3.42
N LEU A 119 -14.19 1.06 3.86
CA LEU A 119 -13.20 2.11 4.07
C LEU A 119 -12.72 2.75 2.75
N THR A 120 -12.85 2.01 1.64
CA THR A 120 -12.50 2.47 0.28
C THR A 120 -13.68 3.04 -0.50
N SER A 121 -14.85 3.23 0.15
CA SER A 121 -16.10 3.71 -0.47
C SER A 121 -16.08 5.14 -1.05
N VAL A 122 -14.90 5.77 -1.14
CA VAL A 122 -14.65 6.80 -2.16
C VAL A 122 -14.72 6.09 -3.52
N ASN A 123 -15.94 6.01 -4.03
CA ASN A 123 -16.40 5.51 -5.32
C ASN A 123 -15.26 5.35 -6.34
N LEU A 124 -14.51 4.23 -6.25
CA LEU A 124 -13.43 3.93 -7.18
C LEU A 124 -14.00 3.91 -8.62
N SER A 125 -15.26 3.51 -8.77
CA SER A 125 -16.10 3.59 -9.98
C SER A 125 -16.27 4.99 -10.58
N ASN A 126 -16.16 6.08 -9.82
CA ASN A 126 -16.16 7.46 -10.33
C ASN A 126 -14.74 8.00 -10.59
N LEU A 127 -13.70 7.27 -10.17
CA LEU A 127 -12.30 7.51 -10.55
C LEU A 127 -11.95 6.79 -11.87
N PHE A 128 -12.71 5.75 -12.26
CA PHE A 128 -12.54 4.99 -13.49
C PHE A 128 -13.03 5.61 -14.82
N PRO A 129 -13.99 6.57 -14.89
CA PRO A 129 -14.38 7.16 -16.17
C PRO A 129 -13.35 8.22 -16.63
N THR A 130 -12.74 8.93 -15.68
CA THR A 130 -11.54 9.75 -15.94
C THR A 130 -10.31 8.90 -16.28
N LEU A 131 -10.35 7.58 -16.00
CA LEU A 131 -9.33 6.62 -16.41
C LEU A 131 -9.38 6.23 -17.89
N ASN A 132 -10.41 6.57 -18.68
CA ASN A 132 -10.34 6.37 -20.15
C ASN A 132 -9.59 7.49 -20.87
N VAL A 133 -9.59 8.72 -20.33
CA VAL A 133 -8.72 9.81 -20.84
C VAL A 133 -7.31 9.71 -20.21
N ALA A 134 -7.22 9.24 -18.96
CA ALA A 134 -5.96 8.95 -18.29
C ALA A 134 -5.41 7.53 -18.54
N ALA A 135 -6.04 6.68 -19.36
CA ALA A 135 -5.43 5.43 -19.83
C ALA A 135 -4.18 5.71 -20.70
N ARG A 136 -4.05 6.94 -21.21
CA ARG A 136 -2.81 7.46 -21.80
C ARG A 136 -1.81 8.02 -20.79
N TYR A 137 -2.21 8.26 -19.54
CA TYR A 137 -1.43 8.93 -18.50
C TYR A 137 -1.60 8.24 -17.13
N THR A 138 -0.64 7.36 -16.82
CA THR A 138 -0.59 6.49 -15.65
C THR A 138 -0.99 7.17 -14.32
N PHE A 139 -1.87 6.52 -13.58
CA PHE A 139 -2.48 6.99 -12.33
C PHE A 139 -1.44 7.29 -11.23
N LEU A 140 -1.53 8.48 -10.63
CA LEU A 140 -0.72 8.96 -9.52
C LEU A 140 -1.61 9.20 -8.30
N SER A 141 -1.65 8.21 -7.41
CA SER A 141 -2.13 8.40 -6.04
C SER A 141 -0.98 8.24 -5.09
N ILE A 142 -0.86 9.14 -4.10
CA ILE A 142 -0.10 8.88 -2.88
C ILE A 142 -1.10 8.38 -1.86
N ILE A 143 -0.90 7.20 -1.28
CA ILE A 143 -1.74 6.80 -0.15
C ILE A 143 -0.91 6.90 1.09
N ALA A 144 -1.27 7.80 2.00
CA ALA A 144 -0.61 8.03 3.27
C ALA A 144 -1.41 7.36 4.39
N PHE A 145 -0.92 6.22 4.86
CA PHE A 145 -1.50 5.54 6.02
C PHE A 145 -0.94 6.14 7.30
N THR A 146 -1.78 6.36 8.31
CA THR A 146 -1.34 6.86 9.62
C THR A 146 -1.86 5.95 10.70
N PHE A 147 -0.98 5.50 11.59
CA PHE A 147 -1.33 4.58 12.67
C PHE A 147 -1.25 5.26 14.03
N HIS A 148 -2.28 5.07 14.86
CA HIS A 148 -2.27 5.53 16.25
C HIS A 148 -1.88 4.36 17.15
N PHE A 149 -0.73 4.48 17.83
CA PHE A 149 -0.24 3.52 18.82
C PHE A 149 -0.24 4.15 20.21
#